data_AF-A0A9Q3YXW1-F1
#
_entry.id   AF-A0A9Q3YXW1-F1
#
_cell.length_a   1.000
_cell.length_b   1.000
_cell.length_c   1.000
_cell.angle_alpha   90.00
_cell.angle_beta   90.00
_cell.angle_gamma   90.00
#
_symmetry.space_group_name_H-M   'P 1'
#
loop_
_entity.id
_entity.type
_entity.pdbx_description
1 polymer ?
#
loop_
_entity_poly.entity_id
_entity_poly.type
_entity_poly.pdbx_seq_one_letter_code
_entity_poly.pdbx_strand_id
1 'polypeptide(L)'
;MSSLKIFENIKSFIKEMHKILLSGDVRCKNRNPGEFRTIQNFIGTEGCTIQTASYIPPEPQLVSEYMSNLEKYINEPKDDLHDLIRIAIIHAQFETIHPFLDGNERIGRILIPLYLFDKGFIDSPNFFISESLKKDKFKYYKLLNDTRIETSNDDEKSKMVAAQRWNTWIKFFITAIINQANQNIKLIEKIDELYNITIDESRKIINSNKLIDIVNIMFKRPIFNKKRILEMVDIPSSTLGVYLNRLEENQIIYSDGKIRNKKYYFYDLINILRQ
;
A
#
# COMPACT_ATOMS: atom_id res chain seq x y z
N MET A 1 17.43 13.10 9.59
CA MET A 1 16.97 11.77 9.17
C MET A 1 17.76 11.40 7.94
N SER A 2 18.53 10.30 7.96
CA SER A 2 19.25 9.85 6.76
C SER A 2 18.23 9.54 5.69
N SER A 3 18.28 10.24 4.55
CA SER A 3 17.50 9.90 3.36
C SER A 3 17.75 8.42 3.08
N LEU A 4 16.70 7.61 3.26
CA LEU A 4 16.74 6.21 2.91
C LEU A 4 17.00 6.22 1.40
N LYS A 5 18.20 5.82 0.99
CA LYS A 5 18.67 5.79 -0.42
C LYS A 5 17.92 4.71 -1.23
N ILE A 6 16.61 4.59 -1.03
CA ILE A 6 15.71 3.57 -1.60
C ILE A 6 15.86 3.54 -3.11
N PHE A 7 16.03 4.71 -3.72
CA PHE A 7 16.07 4.86 -5.16
C PHE A 7 17.48 4.92 -5.75
N GLU A 8 18.56 4.98 -4.95
CA GLU A 8 19.94 4.97 -5.49
C GLU A 8 20.28 3.70 -6.27
N ASN A 9 19.62 2.58 -5.95
CA ASN A 9 19.67 1.36 -6.74
C ASN A 9 18.27 0.73 -6.83
N ILE A 10 17.38 1.40 -7.57
CA ILE A 10 15.97 0.99 -7.64
C ILE A 10 15.85 -0.43 -8.21
N LYS A 11 16.71 -0.81 -9.18
CA LYS A 11 16.66 -2.12 -9.82
C LYS A 11 16.91 -3.26 -8.83
N SER A 12 17.95 -3.16 -8.01
CA SER A 12 18.22 -4.15 -6.96
C SER A 12 17.09 -4.18 -5.95
N PHE A 13 16.64 -2.99 -5.52
CA PHE A 13 15.60 -2.86 -4.52
C PHE A 13 14.26 -3.46 -4.97
N ILE A 14 13.79 -3.18 -6.20
CA ILE A 14 12.55 -3.78 -6.73
C ILE A 14 12.67 -5.28 -6.93
N LYS A 15 13.85 -5.79 -7.28
CA LYS A 15 14.12 -7.22 -7.39
C LYS A 15 14.04 -7.90 -6.01
N GLU A 16 14.60 -7.29 -4.98
CA GLU A 16 14.49 -7.79 -3.60
C GLU A 16 13.04 -7.76 -3.10
N MET A 17 12.32 -6.64 -3.31
CA MET A 17 10.90 -6.55 -2.98
C MET A 17 10.08 -7.61 -3.73
N HIS A 18 10.36 -7.81 -5.01
CA HIS A 18 9.69 -8.82 -5.84
C HIS A 18 9.99 -10.24 -5.35
N LYS A 19 11.23 -10.52 -4.94
CA LYS A 19 11.62 -11.79 -4.31
C LYS A 19 10.85 -12.02 -3.01
N ILE A 20 10.74 -11.02 -2.13
CA ILE A 20 9.96 -11.09 -0.89
C ILE A 20 8.48 -11.33 -1.20
N LEU A 21 7.92 -10.57 -2.15
CA LEU A 21 6.53 -10.66 -2.56
C LEU A 21 6.14 -12.06 -3.06
N LEU A 22 7.06 -12.72 -3.77
CA LEU A 22 6.84 -14.07 -4.31
C LEU A 22 7.37 -15.20 -3.40
N SER A 23 8.02 -14.89 -2.28
CA SER A 23 8.56 -15.90 -1.35
C SER A 23 7.49 -16.63 -0.52
N GLY A 24 6.27 -16.09 -0.45
CA GLY A 24 5.12 -16.71 0.21
C GLY A 24 4.46 -17.82 -0.60
N ASP A 25 3.43 -18.48 -0.05
CA ASP A 25 2.67 -19.56 -0.71
C ASP A 25 1.70 -19.04 -1.78
N VAL A 26 2.25 -18.33 -2.76
CA VAL A 26 1.54 -17.79 -3.92
C VAL A 26 1.67 -18.74 -5.10
N ARG A 27 0.62 -18.82 -5.94
CA ARG A 27 0.54 -19.63 -7.19
C ARG A 27 1.70 -19.41 -8.19
N CYS A 28 2.62 -18.50 -7.91
CA CYS A 28 3.60 -17.96 -8.86
C CYS A 28 5.07 -18.12 -8.41
N LYS A 29 5.38 -18.99 -7.43
CA LYS A 29 6.77 -19.28 -7.00
C LYS A 29 7.72 -19.63 -8.17
N ASN A 30 7.19 -20.24 -9.24
CA ASN A 30 7.96 -20.66 -10.42
C ASN A 30 8.13 -19.57 -11.49
N ARG A 31 7.81 -18.31 -11.20
CA ARG A 31 7.92 -17.17 -12.15
C ARG A 31 9.15 -16.29 -11.89
N ASN A 32 10.29 -16.91 -11.61
CA ASN A 32 11.59 -16.27 -11.36
C ASN A 32 11.55 -15.10 -10.34
N PRO A 33 11.30 -15.38 -9.06
CA PRO A 33 11.30 -14.37 -8.01
C PRO A 33 12.59 -13.54 -7.99
N GLY A 34 12.43 -12.21 -7.99
CA GLY A 34 13.54 -11.26 -8.01
C GLY A 34 14.30 -11.10 -9.32
N GLU A 35 13.86 -11.69 -10.43
CA GLU A 35 14.51 -11.49 -11.73
C GLU A 35 13.59 -10.83 -12.75
N PHE A 36 14.17 -9.98 -13.61
CA PHE A 36 13.43 -9.46 -14.75
C PHE A 36 13.10 -10.57 -15.74
N ARG A 37 11.98 -10.43 -16.45
CA ARG A 37 11.54 -11.42 -17.42
C ARG A 37 12.55 -11.55 -18.55
N THR A 38 12.77 -12.79 -18.98
CA THR A 38 13.58 -13.16 -20.14
C THR A 38 12.73 -13.63 -21.31
N ILE A 39 11.41 -13.70 -21.12
CA ILE A 39 10.42 -14.06 -22.15
C ILE A 39 9.38 -12.95 -22.29
N GLN A 40 8.75 -12.88 -23.46
CA GLN A 40 7.72 -11.88 -23.74
C GLN A 40 6.51 -12.10 -22.83
N ASN A 41 6.02 -11.01 -22.24
CA ASN A 41 4.82 -11.02 -21.42
C ASN A 41 3.66 -10.38 -22.19
N PHE A 42 2.44 -10.54 -21.70
CA PHE A 42 1.26 -9.89 -22.25
C PHE A 42 0.24 -9.62 -21.15
N ILE A 43 -0.52 -8.54 -21.29
CA ILE A 43 -1.51 -8.08 -20.33
C ILE A 43 -2.89 -8.18 -20.98
N GLY A 44 -3.86 -8.74 -20.28
CA GLY A 44 -5.23 -8.84 -20.76
C GLY A 44 -6.15 -9.49 -19.73
N THR A 45 -7.38 -9.77 -20.14
CA THR A 45 -8.34 -10.50 -19.30
C THR A 45 -7.86 -11.93 -19.03
N GLU A 46 -8.41 -12.55 -17.99
CA GLU A 46 -8.09 -13.95 -17.68
C GLU A 46 -8.37 -14.85 -18.90
N GLY A 47 -7.41 -15.73 -19.22
CA GLY A 47 -7.49 -16.60 -20.39
C GLY A 47 -7.14 -15.96 -21.74
N CYS A 48 -6.72 -14.68 -21.76
CA CYS A 48 -6.24 -14.07 -23.00
C CYS A 48 -4.97 -14.76 -23.53
N THR A 49 -4.76 -14.65 -24.82
CA THR A 49 -3.53 -15.03 -25.51
C THR A 49 -2.77 -13.76 -25.90
N ILE A 50 -1.53 -13.90 -26.36
CA ILE A 50 -0.78 -12.75 -26.87
C ILE A 50 -1.51 -12.03 -28.01
N GLN A 51 -2.32 -12.74 -28.82
CA GLN A 51 -3.11 -12.16 -29.91
C GLN A 51 -4.34 -11.38 -29.42
N THR A 52 -4.88 -11.73 -28.25
CA THR A 52 -6.06 -11.07 -27.65
C THR A 52 -5.69 -10.18 -26.46
N ALA A 53 -4.40 -9.99 -26.22
CA ALA A 53 -3.88 -9.14 -25.17
C ALA A 53 -4.29 -7.69 -25.38
N SER A 54 -4.66 -7.00 -24.30
CA SER A 54 -4.91 -5.56 -24.33
C SER A 54 -3.63 -4.75 -24.44
N TYR A 55 -2.49 -5.36 -24.07
CA TYR A 55 -1.18 -4.77 -24.24
C TYR A 55 -0.07 -5.82 -24.26
N ILE A 56 0.94 -5.59 -25.11
CA ILE A 56 2.19 -6.33 -25.16
C ILE A 56 3.30 -5.36 -24.69
N PRO A 57 3.88 -5.57 -23.49
CA PRO A 57 5.02 -4.79 -23.00
C PRO A 57 6.23 -4.87 -23.91
N PRO A 58 7.25 -4.01 -23.74
CA PRO A 58 8.46 -4.04 -24.55
C PRO A 58 9.14 -5.41 -24.59
N GLU A 59 9.99 -5.63 -25.58
CA GLU A 59 10.76 -6.87 -25.66
C GLU A 59 11.65 -7.09 -24.42
N PRO A 60 11.87 -8.34 -23.96
CA PRO A 60 12.58 -8.62 -22.70
C PRO A 60 13.98 -8.01 -22.64
N GLN A 61 14.70 -7.97 -23.76
CA GLN A 61 16.04 -7.39 -23.85
C GLN A 61 16.09 -5.88 -23.56
N LEU A 62 14.97 -5.16 -23.72
CA LEU A 62 14.87 -3.72 -23.47
C LEU A 62 14.54 -3.39 -22.01
N VAL A 63 14.08 -4.37 -21.23
CA VAL A 63 13.61 -4.14 -19.84
C VAL A 63 14.70 -3.51 -18.97
N SER A 64 15.94 -4.01 -19.06
CA SER A 64 17.05 -3.48 -18.25
C SER A 64 17.36 -2.02 -18.59
N GLU A 65 17.34 -1.68 -19.88
CA GLU A 65 17.57 -0.31 -20.36
C GLU A 65 16.46 0.62 -19.87
N TYR A 66 15.19 0.25 -20.07
CA TYR A 66 14.06 1.08 -19.68
C TYR A 66 13.93 1.24 -18.16
N MET A 67 14.25 0.20 -17.39
CA MET A 67 14.33 0.32 -15.93
C MET A 67 15.46 1.26 -15.50
N SER A 68 16.59 1.27 -16.21
CA SER A 68 17.69 2.21 -15.93
C SER A 68 17.31 3.65 -16.30
N ASN A 69 16.54 3.83 -17.37
CA ASN A 69 15.96 5.14 -17.73
C ASN A 69 14.98 5.63 -16.65
N LEU A 70 14.09 4.76 -16.18
CA LEU A 70 13.15 5.08 -15.11
C LEU A 70 13.86 5.42 -13.79
N GLU A 71 14.89 4.67 -13.43
CA GLU A 71 15.76 4.95 -12.28
C GLU A 71 16.37 6.36 -12.36
N LYS A 72 16.92 6.70 -13.53
CA LYS A 72 17.47 8.04 -13.77
C LYS A 72 16.40 9.13 -13.62
N TYR A 73 15.20 8.90 -14.15
CA TYR A 73 14.09 9.85 -14.02
C TYR A 73 13.70 10.10 -12.55
N ILE A 74 13.72 9.06 -11.72
CA ILE A 74 13.37 9.13 -10.30
C ILE A 74 14.43 9.89 -9.48
N ASN A 75 15.71 9.64 -9.77
CA ASN A 75 16.83 10.19 -8.99
C ASN A 75 17.29 11.57 -9.48
N GLU A 76 17.22 11.81 -10.79
CA GLU A 76 17.76 12.99 -11.46
C GLU A 76 16.72 13.60 -12.42
N PRO A 77 15.52 14.00 -11.92
CA PRO A 77 14.52 14.61 -12.77
C PRO A 77 15.06 15.93 -13.35
N LYS A 78 14.92 16.09 -14.67
CA LYS A 78 15.32 17.32 -15.40
C LYS A 78 14.15 18.26 -15.66
N ASP A 79 12.94 17.86 -15.26
CA ASP A 79 11.72 18.64 -15.37
C ASP A 79 11.47 19.48 -14.10
N ASP A 80 10.53 20.41 -14.20
CA ASP A 80 10.03 21.24 -13.10
C ASP A 80 8.70 20.73 -12.53
N LEU A 81 8.36 19.46 -12.76
CA LEU A 81 7.08 18.90 -12.34
C LEU A 81 7.03 18.67 -10.83
N HIS A 82 5.83 18.86 -10.27
CA HIS A 82 5.57 18.50 -8.88
C HIS A 82 5.70 16.97 -8.68
N ASP A 83 6.20 16.53 -7.53
CA ASP A 83 6.47 15.11 -7.26
C ASP A 83 5.24 14.21 -7.36
N LEU A 84 4.05 14.73 -7.02
CA LEU A 84 2.77 14.02 -7.23
C LEU A 84 2.48 13.74 -8.71
N ILE A 85 2.91 14.61 -9.61
CA ILE A 85 2.82 14.39 -11.07
C ILE A 85 3.88 13.36 -11.47
N ARG A 86 5.11 13.49 -10.97
CA ARG A 86 6.18 12.53 -11.27
C ARG A 86 5.81 11.12 -10.88
N ILE A 87 5.24 10.89 -9.68
CA ILE A 87 4.84 9.54 -9.28
C ILE A 87 3.72 8.95 -10.14
N ALA A 88 2.84 9.78 -10.70
CA ALA A 88 1.86 9.33 -11.69
C ALA A 88 2.54 8.84 -12.98
N ILE A 89 3.58 9.54 -13.44
CA ILE A 89 4.39 9.17 -14.61
C ILE A 89 5.21 7.91 -14.31
N ILE A 90 5.93 7.88 -13.18
CA ILE A 90 6.74 6.75 -12.72
C ILE A 90 5.91 5.48 -12.64
N HIS A 91 4.72 5.56 -12.03
CA HIS A 91 3.82 4.42 -11.93
C HIS A 91 3.36 3.94 -13.31
N ALA A 92 2.92 4.85 -14.18
CA ALA A 92 2.53 4.49 -15.53
C ALA A 92 3.67 3.83 -16.32
N GLN A 93 4.89 4.34 -16.16
CA GLN A 93 6.05 3.84 -16.88
C GLN A 93 6.51 2.48 -16.36
N PHE A 94 6.50 2.27 -15.04
CA PHE A 94 6.78 0.96 -14.46
C PHE A 94 5.79 -0.11 -14.96
N GLU A 95 4.49 0.20 -14.94
CA GLU A 95 3.44 -0.71 -15.42
C GLU A 95 3.53 -0.98 -16.93
N THR A 96 4.06 -0.01 -17.70
CA THR A 96 4.30 -0.12 -19.15
C THR A 96 5.52 -0.98 -19.47
N ILE A 97 6.64 -0.81 -18.76
CA ILE A 97 7.83 -1.66 -18.89
C ILE A 97 7.49 -3.10 -18.51
N HIS A 98 6.68 -3.26 -17.46
CA HIS A 98 6.19 -4.55 -16.95
C HIS A 98 7.33 -5.56 -16.76
N PRO A 99 8.31 -5.26 -15.88
CA PRO A 99 9.61 -5.92 -15.87
C PRO A 99 9.62 -7.38 -15.40
N PHE A 100 8.58 -7.84 -14.70
CA PHE A 100 8.49 -9.19 -14.13
C PHE A 100 7.47 -10.07 -14.88
N LEU A 101 7.49 -11.38 -14.65
CA LEU A 101 6.51 -12.34 -15.21
C LEU A 101 5.17 -12.36 -14.45
N ASP A 102 5.18 -11.92 -13.20
CA ASP A 102 4.01 -11.69 -12.35
C ASP A 102 4.40 -10.68 -11.28
N GLY A 103 3.43 -10.15 -10.53
CA GLY A 103 3.68 -9.27 -9.39
C GLY A 103 3.94 -7.82 -9.75
N ASN A 104 3.96 -7.46 -11.04
CA ASN A 104 4.16 -6.08 -11.50
C ASN A 104 3.17 -5.12 -10.85
N GLU A 105 1.86 -5.39 -10.88
CA GLU A 105 0.87 -4.49 -10.28
C GLU A 105 1.12 -4.22 -8.79
N ARG A 106 1.58 -5.22 -8.05
CA ARG A 106 1.86 -5.12 -6.62
C ARG A 106 3.11 -4.29 -6.37
N ILE A 107 4.18 -4.52 -7.14
CA ILE A 107 5.40 -3.71 -7.06
C ILE A 107 5.12 -2.27 -7.49
N GLY A 108 4.44 -2.07 -8.61
CA GLY A 108 4.08 -0.74 -9.13
C GLY A 108 3.25 0.07 -8.13
N ARG A 109 2.33 -0.57 -7.42
CA ARG A 109 1.54 0.08 -6.34
C ARG A 109 2.37 0.36 -5.09
N ILE A 110 3.33 -0.48 -4.73
CA ILE A 110 4.22 -0.28 -3.57
C ILE A 110 5.22 0.85 -3.81
N LEU A 111 5.64 1.07 -5.07
CA LEU A 111 6.52 2.19 -5.42
C LEU A 111 5.92 3.56 -5.07
N ILE A 112 4.58 3.68 -5.06
CA ILE A 112 3.87 4.94 -4.77
C ILE A 112 4.14 5.43 -3.33
N PRO A 113 3.77 4.70 -2.27
CA PRO A 113 4.05 5.14 -0.90
C PRO A 113 5.55 5.24 -0.61
N LEU A 114 6.40 4.43 -1.24
CA LEU A 114 7.84 4.54 -1.07
C LEU A 114 8.42 5.83 -1.65
N TYR A 115 7.96 6.22 -2.84
CA TYR A 115 8.34 7.50 -3.45
C TYR A 115 7.84 8.68 -2.62
N LEU A 116 6.58 8.64 -2.16
CA LEU A 116 6.02 9.69 -1.31
C LEU A 116 6.77 9.82 0.03
N PHE A 117 7.18 8.70 0.61
CA PHE A 117 8.00 8.68 1.83
C PHE A 117 9.40 9.27 1.58
N ASP A 118 10.07 8.87 0.48
CA ASP A 118 11.38 9.41 0.09
C ASP A 118 11.34 10.93 -0.13
N LYS A 119 10.26 11.43 -0.74
CA LYS A 119 10.04 12.87 -0.96
C LYS A 119 9.47 13.62 0.25
N GLY A 120 9.24 12.94 1.38
CA GLY A 120 8.78 13.58 2.61
C GLY A 120 7.32 14.02 2.63
N PHE A 121 6.48 13.47 1.74
CA PHE A 121 5.02 13.72 1.78
C PHE A 121 4.31 12.96 2.90
N ILE A 122 4.91 11.87 3.38
CA ILE A 122 4.38 11.03 4.45
C ILE A 122 5.51 10.57 5.36
N ASP A 123 5.22 10.40 6.66
CA ASP A 123 6.22 10.00 7.67
C ASP A 123 6.52 8.49 7.70
N SER A 124 5.71 7.69 6.99
CA SER A 124 5.92 6.26 6.82
C SER A 124 5.22 5.76 5.55
N PRO A 125 5.69 4.67 4.91
CA PRO A 125 5.13 4.18 3.64
C PRO A 125 3.82 3.38 3.84
N ASN A 126 2.85 3.96 4.53
CA ASN A 126 1.56 3.35 4.87
C ASN A 126 0.38 3.88 4.02
N PHE A 127 0.66 4.70 3.00
CA PHE A 127 -0.33 5.32 2.13
C PHE A 127 -0.65 4.47 0.89
N PHE A 128 -1.57 3.52 1.01
CA PHE A 128 -1.91 2.60 -0.09
C PHE A 128 -3.13 3.07 -0.89
N ILE A 129 -2.91 3.67 -2.08
CA ILE A 129 -4.00 4.10 -2.98
C ILE A 129 -4.71 2.95 -3.72
N SER A 130 -4.41 1.71 -3.34
CA SER A 130 -4.82 0.53 -4.08
C SER A 130 -6.34 0.36 -4.15
N GLU A 131 -7.03 0.73 -3.07
CA GLU A 131 -8.48 0.68 -2.98
C GLU A 131 -9.11 1.71 -3.92
N SER A 132 -8.64 2.96 -3.85
CA SER A 132 -9.07 4.04 -4.75
C SER A 132 -8.88 3.69 -6.23
N LEU A 133 -7.75 3.06 -6.60
CA LEU A 133 -7.53 2.59 -7.97
C LEU A 133 -8.37 1.36 -8.34
N LYS A 134 -8.67 0.48 -7.39
CA LYS A 134 -9.49 -0.74 -7.63
C LYS A 134 -10.96 -0.42 -7.84
N LYS A 135 -11.49 0.60 -7.17
CA LYS A 135 -12.90 1.03 -7.31
C LYS A 135 -13.27 1.25 -8.78
N ASP A 136 -12.37 1.85 -9.54
CA ASP A 136 -12.54 2.11 -10.98
C ASP A 136 -11.56 1.28 -11.84
N LYS A 137 -11.42 -0.03 -11.55
CA LYS A 137 -10.43 -0.92 -12.18
C LYS A 137 -10.38 -0.79 -13.71
N PHE A 138 -11.52 -0.82 -14.40
CA PHE A 138 -11.56 -0.69 -15.87
C PHE A 138 -11.08 0.67 -16.37
N LYS A 139 -11.48 1.75 -15.68
CA LYS A 139 -11.05 3.10 -16.02
C LYS A 139 -9.55 3.26 -15.80
N TYR A 140 -9.01 2.71 -14.70
CA TYR A 140 -7.57 2.69 -14.43
C TYR A 140 -6.79 2.07 -15.58
N TYR A 141 -7.09 0.83 -15.99
CA TYR A 141 -6.35 0.19 -17.08
C TYR A 141 -6.55 0.88 -18.42
N LYS A 142 -7.76 1.39 -18.71
CA LYS A 142 -8.02 2.14 -19.93
C LYS A 142 -7.14 3.39 -19.99
N LEU A 143 -7.18 4.22 -18.94
CA LEU A 143 -6.41 5.46 -18.91
C LEU A 143 -4.90 5.22 -18.88
N LEU A 144 -4.45 4.13 -18.26
CA LEU A 144 -3.06 3.69 -18.31
C LEU A 144 -2.65 3.25 -19.72
N ASN A 145 -3.47 2.45 -20.40
CA ASN A 145 -3.18 2.04 -21.77
C ASN A 145 -3.20 3.24 -22.73
N ASP A 146 -4.06 4.22 -22.47
CA ASP A 146 -4.18 5.46 -23.24
C ASP A 146 -2.88 6.29 -23.19
N THR A 147 -2.01 6.16 -22.19
CA THR A 147 -0.71 6.87 -22.17
C THR A 147 0.33 6.29 -23.12
N ARG A 148 0.11 5.07 -23.63
CA ARG A 148 1.06 4.32 -24.47
C ARG A 148 0.89 4.64 -25.95
N ILE A 149 1.07 5.92 -26.29
CA ILE A 149 0.94 6.42 -27.66
C ILE A 149 2.32 6.56 -28.28
N GLU A 150 2.49 6.03 -29.49
CA GLU A 150 3.64 6.34 -30.33
C GLU A 150 3.51 7.76 -30.88
N THR A 151 4.54 8.58 -30.66
CA THR A 151 4.60 9.93 -31.22
C THR A 151 5.85 10.04 -32.08
N SER A 152 5.73 10.73 -33.22
CA SER A 152 6.87 11.12 -34.05
C SER A 152 7.16 12.61 -33.84
N ASN A 153 8.43 13.00 -33.98
CA ASN A 153 8.84 14.39 -33.75
C ASN A 153 8.22 15.38 -34.73
N ASP A 154 7.77 14.92 -35.91
CA ASP A 154 7.22 15.76 -36.96
C ASP A 154 5.68 15.81 -36.95
N ASP A 155 5.02 15.06 -36.06
CA ASP A 155 3.55 15.01 -35.96
C ASP A 155 3.03 15.73 -34.71
N GLU A 156 2.82 17.04 -34.85
CA GLU A 156 2.24 17.91 -33.83
C GLU A 156 0.85 17.45 -33.36
N LYS A 157 0.06 16.83 -34.26
CA LYS A 157 -1.27 16.32 -33.89
C LYS A 157 -1.15 15.14 -32.92
N SER A 158 -0.23 14.21 -33.20
CA SER A 158 0.02 13.08 -32.30
C SER A 158 0.58 13.52 -30.95
N LYS A 159 1.46 14.52 -30.91
CA LYS A 159 1.93 15.13 -29.65
C LYS A 159 0.80 15.74 -28.84
N MET A 160 -0.10 16.48 -29.47
CA MET A 160 -1.24 17.09 -28.79
C MET A 160 -2.19 16.03 -28.21
N VAL A 161 -2.46 14.95 -28.96
CA VAL A 161 -3.26 13.82 -28.46
C VAL A 161 -2.56 13.14 -27.27
N ALA A 162 -1.25 12.90 -27.37
CA ALA A 162 -0.47 12.33 -26.26
C ALA A 162 -0.52 13.20 -25.01
N ALA A 163 -0.31 14.51 -25.14
CA ALA A 163 -0.41 15.45 -24.04
C ALA A 163 -1.80 15.40 -23.37
N GLN A 164 -2.88 15.33 -24.16
CA GLN A 164 -4.24 15.23 -23.62
C GLN A 164 -4.45 13.92 -22.84
N ARG A 165 -3.97 12.78 -23.35
CA ARG A 165 -4.12 11.49 -22.68
C ARG A 165 -3.29 11.41 -21.40
N TRP A 166 -2.06 11.91 -21.41
CA TRP A 166 -1.24 12.06 -20.21
C TRP A 166 -1.88 12.97 -19.17
N ASN A 167 -2.40 14.13 -19.57
CA ASN A 167 -3.13 15.02 -18.66
C ASN A 167 -4.36 14.33 -18.05
N THR A 168 -5.06 13.50 -18.82
CA THR A 168 -6.21 12.74 -18.32
C THR A 168 -5.78 11.68 -17.31
N TRP A 169 -4.71 10.94 -17.59
CA TRP A 169 -4.12 9.97 -16.66
C TRP A 169 -3.68 10.64 -15.35
N ILE A 170 -2.90 11.72 -15.44
CA ILE A 170 -2.39 12.46 -14.27
C ILE A 170 -3.55 12.96 -13.42
N LYS A 171 -4.57 13.58 -14.03
CA LYS A 171 -5.76 14.05 -13.29
C LYS A 171 -6.46 12.90 -12.56
N PHE A 172 -6.63 11.75 -13.22
CA PHE A 172 -7.23 10.56 -12.61
C PHE A 172 -6.38 10.04 -11.43
N PHE A 173 -5.07 9.95 -11.60
CA PHE A 173 -4.14 9.45 -10.58
C PHE A 173 -4.11 10.37 -9.35
N ILE A 174 -4.01 11.68 -9.55
CA ILE A 174 -4.07 12.68 -8.47
C ILE A 174 -5.42 12.63 -7.75
N THR A 175 -6.52 12.47 -8.49
CA THR A 175 -7.85 12.30 -7.88
C THR A 175 -7.91 11.06 -7.00
N ALA A 176 -7.27 9.95 -7.42
CA ALA A 176 -7.18 8.74 -6.61
C ALA A 176 -6.36 8.97 -5.32
N ILE A 177 -5.27 9.73 -5.38
CA ILE A 177 -4.51 10.15 -4.19
C ILE A 177 -5.39 10.98 -3.25
N ILE A 178 -6.09 11.99 -3.76
CA ILE A 178 -6.98 12.85 -2.94
C ILE A 178 -8.07 12.01 -2.26
N ASN A 179 -8.70 11.10 -3.01
CA ASN A 179 -9.74 10.23 -2.47
C ASN A 179 -9.20 9.34 -1.36
N GLN A 180 -8.03 8.71 -1.57
CA GLN A 180 -7.40 7.86 -0.55
C GLN A 180 -7.00 8.68 0.69
N ALA A 181 -6.46 9.89 0.52
CA ALA A 181 -6.11 10.77 1.63
C ALA A 181 -7.35 11.12 2.47
N ASN A 182 -8.45 11.51 1.81
CA ASN A 182 -9.71 11.81 2.50
C ASN A 182 -10.31 10.57 3.20
N GLN A 183 -10.18 9.37 2.62
CA GLN A 183 -10.60 8.12 3.28
C GLN A 183 -9.76 7.84 4.53
N ASN A 184 -8.44 8.00 4.44
CA ASN A 184 -7.54 7.78 5.58
C ASN A 184 -7.77 8.80 6.70
N ILE A 185 -8.03 10.07 6.38
CA ILE A 185 -8.38 11.10 7.37
C ILE A 185 -9.65 10.69 8.12
N LYS A 186 -10.71 10.31 7.40
CA LYS A 186 -11.97 9.83 8.01
C LYS A 186 -11.77 8.58 8.87
N LEU A 187 -10.88 7.69 8.46
CA LEU A 187 -10.54 6.50 9.25
C LEU A 187 -9.87 6.89 10.57
N ILE A 188 -8.91 7.83 10.52
CA ILE A 188 -8.22 8.35 11.71
C ILE A 188 -9.22 9.04 12.66
N GLU A 189 -10.08 9.91 12.13
CA GLU A 189 -11.13 10.59 12.91
C GLU A 189 -12.04 9.60 13.65
N LYS A 190 -12.47 8.53 12.97
CA LYS A 190 -13.27 7.44 13.59
C LYS A 190 -12.49 6.70 14.69
N ILE A 191 -11.20 6.47 14.49
CA ILE A 191 -10.34 5.80 15.47
C ILE A 191 -10.15 6.69 16.70
N ASP A 192 -9.95 8.00 16.51
CA ASP A 192 -9.79 8.97 17.59
C ASP A 192 -11.09 9.11 18.41
N GLU A 193 -12.24 9.16 17.74
CA GLU A 193 -13.55 9.14 18.40
C GLU A 193 -13.72 7.87 19.25
N LEU A 194 -13.45 6.70 18.66
CA LEU A 194 -13.51 5.42 19.37
C LEU A 194 -12.54 5.39 20.56
N TYR A 195 -11.33 5.96 20.41
CA TYR A 195 -10.34 6.02 21.47
C TYR A 195 -10.86 6.80 22.68
N ASN A 196 -11.42 7.99 22.45
CA ASN A 196 -11.98 8.81 23.51
C ASN A 196 -13.16 8.12 24.22
N ILE A 197 -14.11 7.57 23.44
CA ILE A 197 -15.25 6.81 23.99
C ILE A 197 -14.75 5.62 24.82
N THR A 198 -13.78 4.86 24.32
CA THR A 198 -13.24 3.68 25.01
C THR A 198 -12.58 4.06 26.33
N ILE A 199 -11.81 5.15 26.37
CA ILE A 199 -11.19 5.65 27.61
C ILE A 199 -12.27 6.05 28.61
N ASP A 200 -13.29 6.78 28.19
CA ASP A 200 -14.36 7.27 29.06
C ASP A 200 -15.20 6.12 29.65
N GLU A 201 -15.64 5.18 28.81
CA GLU A 201 -16.39 3.99 29.27
C GLU A 201 -15.53 3.11 30.19
N SER A 202 -14.26 2.90 29.84
CA SER A 202 -13.36 2.09 30.67
C SER A 202 -13.13 2.72 32.05
N ARG A 203 -13.00 4.05 32.13
CA ARG A 203 -12.80 4.78 33.41
C ARG A 203 -14.01 4.71 34.34
N LYS A 204 -15.22 4.59 33.81
CA LYS A 204 -16.45 4.39 34.62
C LYS A 204 -16.41 3.06 35.38
N ILE A 205 -15.68 2.07 34.86
CA ILE A 205 -15.64 0.68 35.38
C ILE A 205 -14.37 0.43 36.21
N ILE A 206 -13.25 1.05 35.82
CA ILE A 206 -11.93 0.85 36.41
C ILE A 206 -11.28 2.20 36.71
N ASN A 207 -11.12 2.52 38.01
CA ASN A 207 -10.43 3.72 38.45
C ASN A 207 -8.92 3.44 38.63
N SER A 208 -8.14 3.50 37.54
CA SER A 208 -6.69 3.31 37.56
C SER A 208 -5.99 3.96 36.37
N ASN A 209 -4.87 4.63 36.59
CA ASN A 209 -4.08 5.24 35.52
C ASN A 209 -3.50 4.20 34.55
N LYS A 210 -3.24 2.97 35.03
CA LYS A 210 -2.74 1.86 34.20
C LYS A 210 -3.75 1.37 33.16
N LEU A 211 -5.02 1.77 33.29
CA LEU A 211 -6.05 1.46 32.30
C LEU A 211 -5.75 2.10 30.95
N ILE A 212 -5.22 3.33 30.94
CA ILE A 212 -4.89 4.06 29.72
C ILE A 212 -3.81 3.30 28.95
N ASP A 213 -2.80 2.75 29.64
CA ASP A 213 -1.76 1.92 29.02
C ASP A 213 -2.35 0.67 28.36
N ILE A 214 -3.34 0.04 29.00
CA ILE A 214 -4.03 -1.14 28.46
C ILE A 214 -4.85 -0.77 27.22
N VAL A 215 -5.62 0.32 27.27
CA VAL A 215 -6.38 0.83 26.11
C VAL A 215 -5.44 1.19 24.97
N ASN A 216 -4.32 1.87 25.24
CA ASN A 216 -3.30 2.15 24.24
C ASN A 216 -2.78 0.88 23.54
N ILE A 217 -2.62 -0.22 24.30
CA ILE A 217 -2.21 -1.50 23.72
C ILE A 217 -3.33 -2.12 22.90
N MET A 218 -4.59 -2.03 23.33
CA MET A 218 -5.75 -2.49 22.54
C MET A 218 -5.81 -1.79 21.18
N PHE A 219 -5.50 -0.49 21.12
CA PHE A 219 -5.46 0.26 19.86
C PHE A 219 -4.25 -0.08 18.99
N LYS A 220 -3.09 -0.37 19.59
CA LYS A 220 -1.91 -0.83 18.86
C LYS A 220 -2.04 -2.29 18.38
N ARG A 221 -2.78 -3.11 19.13
CA ARG A 221 -2.95 -4.55 18.94
C ARG A 221 -4.38 -4.96 19.29
N PRO A 222 -5.34 -4.85 18.36
CA PRO A 222 -6.74 -5.16 18.64
C PRO A 222 -7.00 -6.64 18.90
N ILE A 223 -6.04 -7.52 18.60
CA ILE A 223 -6.05 -8.94 18.94
C ILE A 223 -4.85 -9.23 19.83
N PHE A 224 -5.11 -9.58 21.09
CA PHE A 224 -4.07 -9.67 22.11
C PHE A 224 -4.34 -10.81 23.10
N ASN A 225 -3.37 -11.09 23.95
CA ASN A 225 -3.51 -11.99 25.08
C ASN A 225 -2.89 -11.35 26.32
N LYS A 226 -3.19 -11.91 27.48
CA LYS A 226 -2.71 -11.40 28.77
C LYS A 226 -1.17 -11.30 28.83
N LYS A 227 -0.47 -12.32 28.32
CA LYS A 227 1.01 -12.37 28.32
C LYS A 227 1.61 -11.16 27.59
N ARG A 228 1.10 -10.83 26.40
CA ARG A 228 1.60 -9.71 25.59
C ARG A 228 1.40 -8.34 26.25
N ILE A 229 0.32 -8.15 27.02
CA ILE A 229 0.12 -6.90 27.76
C ILE A 229 1.14 -6.80 28.89
N LEU A 230 1.38 -7.89 29.62
CA LEU A 230 2.36 -7.92 30.73
C LEU A 230 3.80 -7.67 30.26
N GLU A 231 4.12 -7.95 28.99
CA GLU A 231 5.41 -7.59 28.39
C GLU A 231 5.56 -6.08 28.13
N MET A 232 4.47 -5.32 28.16
CA MET A 232 4.44 -3.89 27.78
C MET A 232 4.03 -2.95 28.92
N VAL A 233 3.34 -3.46 29.94
CA VAL A 233 2.85 -2.68 31.07
C VAL A 233 3.26 -3.35 32.36
N ASP A 234 3.88 -2.57 33.23
CA ASP A 234 4.16 -2.99 34.60
C ASP A 234 2.88 -2.92 35.44
N ILE A 235 2.22 -4.07 35.58
CA ILE A 235 1.04 -4.29 36.41
C ILE A 235 1.01 -5.76 36.88
N PRO A 236 0.58 -6.06 38.12
CA PRO A 236 0.42 -7.44 38.55
C PRO A 236 -0.52 -8.24 37.64
N SER A 237 -0.13 -9.47 37.32
CA SER A 237 -0.93 -10.38 36.48
C SER A 237 -2.35 -10.58 37.02
N SER A 238 -2.52 -10.70 38.34
CA SER A 238 -3.83 -10.78 38.98
C SER A 238 -4.70 -9.55 38.65
N THR A 239 -4.16 -8.34 38.83
CA THR A 239 -4.84 -7.07 38.55
C THR A 239 -5.22 -6.94 37.08
N LEU A 240 -4.32 -7.26 36.15
CA LEU A 240 -4.65 -7.26 34.72
C LEU A 240 -5.80 -8.24 34.41
N GLY A 241 -5.83 -9.41 35.06
CA GLY A 241 -6.93 -10.36 34.91
C GLY A 241 -8.27 -9.77 35.32
N VAL A 242 -8.31 -9.04 36.45
CA VAL A 242 -9.52 -8.34 36.91
C VAL A 242 -9.95 -7.26 35.92
N TYR A 243 -9.00 -6.48 35.39
CA TYR A 243 -9.32 -5.43 34.42
C TYR A 243 -9.88 -6.01 33.13
N LEU A 244 -9.23 -7.04 32.56
CA LEU A 244 -9.71 -7.68 31.34
C LEU A 244 -11.09 -8.32 31.52
N ASN A 245 -11.35 -8.95 32.68
CA ASN A 245 -12.67 -9.50 32.97
C ASN A 245 -13.74 -8.40 33.05
N ARG A 246 -13.45 -7.28 33.73
CA ARG A 246 -14.38 -6.13 33.81
C ARG A 246 -14.66 -5.52 32.44
N LEU A 247 -13.64 -5.36 31.60
CA LEU A 247 -13.82 -4.87 30.22
C LEU A 247 -14.65 -5.85 29.38
N GLU A 248 -14.50 -7.15 29.59
CA GLU A 248 -15.27 -8.20 28.93
C GLU A 248 -16.74 -8.25 29.40
N GLU A 249 -16.99 -8.14 30.70
CA GLU A 249 -18.33 -8.07 31.30
C GLU A 249 -19.14 -6.87 30.80
N ASN A 250 -18.44 -5.76 30.50
CA ASN A 250 -19.04 -4.54 29.95
C ASN A 250 -18.96 -4.46 28.42
N GLN A 251 -18.63 -5.58 27.75
CA GLN A 251 -18.65 -5.70 26.29
C GLN A 251 -17.70 -4.76 25.53
N ILE A 252 -16.69 -4.20 26.20
CA ILE A 252 -15.65 -3.38 25.56
C ILE A 252 -14.67 -4.28 24.78
N ILE A 253 -14.42 -5.49 25.29
CA ILE A 253 -13.62 -6.52 24.62
C ILE A 253 -14.32 -7.87 24.68
N TYR A 254 -13.93 -8.78 23.80
CA TYR A 254 -14.50 -10.11 23.70
C TYR A 254 -13.38 -11.15 23.70
N SER A 255 -13.65 -12.38 24.10
CA SER A 255 -12.62 -13.44 24.08
C SER A 255 -13.01 -14.68 23.30
N ASP A 256 -12.03 -15.54 23.02
CA ASP A 256 -12.24 -16.86 22.42
C ASP A 256 -12.67 -17.95 23.43
N GLY A 257 -12.96 -17.59 24.68
CA GLY A 257 -13.44 -18.52 25.71
C GLY A 257 -12.42 -19.57 26.19
N LYS A 258 -11.17 -19.54 25.69
CA LYS A 258 -10.16 -20.54 26.06
C LYS A 258 -9.64 -20.32 27.48
N ILE A 259 -9.37 -21.42 28.17
CA ILE A 259 -8.80 -21.41 29.53
C ILE A 259 -7.32 -21.02 29.51
N ARG A 260 -6.55 -21.56 28.57
CA ARG A 260 -5.11 -21.27 28.40
C ARG A 260 -4.88 -20.40 27.17
N ASN A 261 -3.97 -19.44 27.30
CA ASN A 261 -3.62 -18.49 26.23
C ASN A 261 -4.85 -17.81 25.60
N LYS A 262 -5.82 -17.47 26.46
CA LYS A 262 -7.07 -16.76 26.11
C LYS A 262 -6.74 -15.54 25.25
N LYS A 263 -7.37 -15.47 24.07
CA LYS A 263 -7.24 -14.33 23.17
C LYS A 263 -8.40 -13.38 23.39
N TYR A 264 -8.10 -12.11 23.39
CA TYR A 264 -9.06 -11.02 23.46
C TYR A 264 -9.07 -10.26 22.14
N TYR A 265 -10.25 -9.76 21.78
CA TYR A 265 -10.57 -9.09 20.54
C TYR A 265 -11.29 -7.79 20.88
N PHE A 266 -10.73 -6.68 20.40
CA PHE A 266 -11.37 -5.38 20.47
C PHE A 266 -12.13 -5.13 19.16
N TYR A 267 -13.36 -5.65 19.08
CA TYR A 267 -14.09 -5.72 17.81
C TYR A 267 -14.46 -4.36 17.24
N ASP A 268 -14.72 -3.35 18.07
CA ASP A 268 -15.06 -2.00 17.58
C ASP A 268 -13.94 -1.44 16.69
N LEU A 269 -12.70 -1.52 17.14
CA LEU A 269 -11.55 -1.12 16.33
C LEU A 269 -11.33 -2.04 15.13
N ILE A 270 -11.47 -3.36 15.31
CA ILE A 270 -11.33 -4.33 14.19
C ILE A 270 -12.33 -4.03 13.09
N ASN A 271 -13.56 -3.67 13.44
CA ASN A 271 -14.62 -3.37 12.48
C ASN A 271 -14.35 -2.05 11.76
N ILE A 272 -13.84 -1.03 12.46
CA ILE A 272 -13.38 0.22 11.82
C ILE A 272 -12.25 -0.06 10.81
N LEU A 273 -11.28 -0.89 11.16
CA LEU A 273 -10.13 -1.23 10.30
C LEU A 273 -10.46 -2.18 9.14
N ARG A 274 -11.66 -2.80 9.13
CA ARG A 274 -12.12 -3.72 8.09
C ARG A 274 -13.01 -3.06 7.03
N GLN A 275 -13.52 -1.86 7.32
CA GLN A 275 -14.28 -1.05 6.37
C GLN A 275 -13.39 -0.57 5.24
#